data_AF-A0A917KI06-F1
#
_entry.id   AF-A0A917KI06-F1
#
_cell.length_a   1.000
_cell.length_b   1.000
_cell.length_c   1.000
_cell.angle_alpha   90.00
_cell.angle_beta   90.00
_cell.angle_gamma   90.00
#
_symmetry.space_group_name_H-M   'P 1'
#
loop_
_entity.id
_entity.type
_entity.pdbx_description
1 polymer ?
#
loop_
_entity_poly.entity_id
_entity_poly.type
_entity_poly.pdbx_seq_one_letter_code
_entity_poly.pdbx_strand_id
1 'polypeptide(L)'
;MSSGATLPGHGRSCIEATTSVAETQENAMNSDMIAGNWKQLTGKVKEQWGKLTDDDLTVIEGKRDQLVGRVQERYGIAKDKAEEQVSSWEKQL
;
A
#
# COMPACT_ATOMS: atom_id res chain seq x y z
N MET A 1 -34.22 53.59 -22.77
CA MET A 1 -33.37 54.10 -23.86
C MET A 1 -32.24 54.88 -23.21
N SER A 2 -30.96 54.52 -23.24
CA SER A 2 -30.28 53.46 -23.95
C SER A 2 -28.97 53.16 -23.22
N SER A 3 -28.73 51.87 -23.02
CA SER A 3 -27.47 51.16 -23.26
C SER A 3 -26.18 51.69 -22.60
N GLY A 4 -25.84 51.06 -21.48
CA GLY A 4 -24.50 51.03 -20.90
C GLY A 4 -23.47 50.32 -21.80
N ALA A 5 -22.22 50.73 -21.63
CA ALA A 5 -21.10 50.51 -22.52
C ALA A 5 -20.53 49.07 -22.51
N THR A 6 -20.09 48.66 -23.70
CA THR A 6 -19.23 47.51 -23.99
C THR A 6 -17.80 47.75 -23.50
N LEU A 7 -17.20 46.76 -22.83
CA LEU A 7 -15.74 46.59 -22.73
C LEU A 7 -15.37 45.15 -23.11
N PRO A 8 -14.47 44.93 -24.10
CA PRO A 8 -13.91 43.61 -24.38
C PRO A 8 -12.57 43.45 -23.65
N GLY A 9 -12.62 42.81 -22.48
CA GLY A 9 -11.42 42.40 -21.73
C GLY A 9 -10.95 41.02 -22.19
N HIS A 10 -9.91 41.00 -23.03
CA HIS A 10 -9.08 39.83 -23.27
C HIS A 10 -8.46 39.36 -21.94
N GLY A 11 -8.97 38.26 -21.40
CA GLY A 11 -8.40 37.55 -20.26
C GLY A 11 -8.17 36.11 -20.65
N ARG A 12 -6.95 35.82 -21.12
CA ARG A 12 -6.43 34.49 -21.36
C ARG A 12 -6.57 33.68 -20.06
N SER A 13 -7.53 32.77 -20.00
CA SER A 13 -7.48 31.67 -19.05
C SER A 13 -7.13 30.42 -19.83
N CYS A 14 -5.82 30.23 -19.99
CA CYS A 14 -5.21 28.93 -20.18
C CYS A 14 -5.52 28.13 -18.91
N ILE A 15 -6.68 27.48 -18.88
CA ILE A 15 -6.96 26.46 -17.88
C ILE A 15 -5.95 25.34 -18.09
N GLU A 16 -5.21 25.13 -17.03
CA GLU A 16 -4.00 24.36 -16.96
C GLU A 16 -4.29 22.89 -17.28
N ALA A 17 -3.42 22.32 -18.11
CA ALA A 17 -3.22 20.89 -18.18
C ALA A 17 -2.74 20.42 -16.79
N THR A 18 -3.67 20.11 -15.91
CA THR A 18 -3.39 19.24 -14.76
C THR A 18 -3.72 17.82 -15.20
N THR A 19 -2.70 17.18 -15.77
CA THR A 19 -2.62 15.73 -15.93
C THR A 19 -3.15 15.06 -14.66
N SER A 20 -4.27 14.37 -14.83
CA SER A 20 -4.85 13.47 -13.85
C SER A 20 -3.77 12.51 -13.36
N VAL A 21 -3.25 12.74 -12.15
CA VAL A 21 -2.47 11.76 -11.41
C VAL A 21 -3.43 10.70 -10.90
N ALA A 22 -3.81 9.79 -11.79
CA ALA A 22 -4.42 8.52 -11.44
C ALA A 22 -3.32 7.60 -10.89
N GLU A 23 -2.81 7.90 -9.70
CA GLU A 23 -2.03 6.94 -8.92
C GLU A 23 -2.93 6.36 -7.85
N THR A 24 -3.44 5.18 -8.21
CA THR A 24 -4.19 4.20 -7.44
C THR A 24 -3.77 4.15 -5.97
N GLN A 25 -4.52 4.86 -5.11
CA GLN A 25 -4.46 4.63 -3.67
C GLN A 25 -5.69 3.83 -3.25
N GLU A 26 -5.62 2.52 -3.50
CA GLU A 26 -6.53 1.54 -2.91
C GLU A 26 -5.68 0.48 -2.19
N ASN A 27 -4.95 0.89 -1.14
CA ASN A 27 -4.12 -0.01 -0.34
C ASN A 27 -4.52 -0.02 1.16
N ALA A 28 -5.67 0.57 1.50
CA ALA A 28 -6.13 0.70 2.89
C ALA A 28 -7.05 -0.44 3.38
N MET A 29 -7.50 -1.34 2.50
CA MET A 29 -8.52 -2.36 2.84
C MET A 29 -7.94 -3.75 3.16
N ASN A 30 -6.67 -4.05 2.84
CA ASN A 30 -6.16 -5.42 2.93
C ASN A 30 -5.56 -5.77 4.31
N SER A 31 -4.94 -4.82 5.01
CA SER A 31 -4.30 -5.07 6.30
C SER A 31 -5.27 -5.51 7.40
N ASP A 32 -6.52 -5.05 7.35
CA ASP A 32 -7.57 -5.47 8.29
C ASP A 32 -7.96 -6.94 8.10
N MET A 33 -7.95 -7.42 6.85
CA MET A 33 -8.20 -8.83 6.51
C MET A 33 -7.08 -9.74 7.03
N ILE A 34 -5.84 -9.27 6.96
CA ILE A 34 -4.67 -10.02 7.44
C ILE A 34 -4.71 -10.17 8.95
N ALA A 35 -4.99 -9.10 9.69
CA ALA A 35 -5.13 -9.15 11.14
C ALA A 35 -6.32 -10.03 11.57
N GLY A 36 -7.47 -9.89 10.90
CA GLY A 36 -8.68 -10.68 11.21
C GLY A 36 -8.53 -12.17 10.92
N ASN A 37 -7.82 -12.54 9.86
CA ASN A 37 -7.62 -13.94 9.47
C ASN A 37 -6.21 -14.46 9.79
N TRP A 38 -5.43 -13.72 10.62
CA TRP A 38 -4.01 -13.98 10.85
C TRP A 38 -3.73 -15.43 11.25
N LYS A 39 -4.55 -15.98 12.14
CA LYS A 39 -4.42 -17.36 12.64
C LYS A 39 -4.54 -18.43 11.55
N GLN A 40 -5.24 -18.17 10.46
CA GLN A 40 -5.27 -19.06 9.30
C GLN A 40 -4.14 -18.75 8.32
N LEU A 41 -3.80 -17.47 8.21
CA LEU A 41 -2.74 -16.98 7.34
C LEU A 41 -1.34 -17.39 7.81
N THR A 42 -1.10 -17.52 9.11
CA THR A 42 0.17 -17.96 9.69
C THR A 42 0.64 -19.30 9.11
N GLY A 43 -0.27 -20.22 8.78
CA GLY A 43 0.07 -21.45 8.06
C GLY A 43 0.71 -21.17 6.69
N LYS A 44 0.05 -20.32 5.88
CA LYS A 44 0.57 -19.91 4.57
C LYS A 44 1.86 -19.09 4.68
N VAL A 45 1.98 -18.22 5.69
CA VAL A 45 3.20 -17.44 5.96
C VAL A 45 4.34 -18.39 6.30
N LYS A 46 4.12 -19.41 7.11
CA LYS A 46 5.12 -20.42 7.45
C LYS A 46 5.55 -21.26 6.25
N GLU A 47 4.61 -21.56 5.34
CA GLU A 47 4.93 -22.25 4.08
C GLU A 47 5.76 -21.34 3.15
N GLN A 48 5.40 -20.07 3.02
CA GLN A 48 6.14 -19.10 2.19
C GLN A 48 7.52 -18.79 2.77
N TRP A 49 7.59 -18.59 4.08
CA TRP A 49 8.79 -18.26 4.81
C TRP A 49 9.09 -19.34 5.85
N GLY A 50 9.59 -20.50 5.40
CA GLY A 50 9.96 -21.63 6.27
C GLY A 50 11.01 -21.32 7.35
N LYS A 51 11.65 -20.13 7.31
CA LYS A 51 12.54 -19.66 8.39
C LYS A 51 11.83 -18.88 9.50
N LEU A 52 10.59 -18.44 9.26
CA LEU A 52 9.74 -17.85 10.29
C LEU A 52 9.13 -18.96 11.12
N THR A 53 9.29 -18.85 12.44
CA THR A 53 8.73 -19.79 13.40
C THR A 53 7.36 -19.32 13.86
N ASP A 54 6.52 -20.23 14.38
CA ASP A 54 5.21 -19.89 14.96
C ASP A 54 5.29 -18.75 15.99
N ASP A 55 6.40 -18.67 16.72
CA ASP A 55 6.71 -17.60 17.67
C ASP A 55 6.85 -16.23 16.96
N ASP A 56 7.64 -16.15 15.88
CA ASP A 56 7.78 -14.94 15.07
C ASP A 56 6.42 -14.50 14.52
N LEU A 57 5.65 -15.46 13.99
CA LEU A 57 4.32 -15.23 13.44
C LEU A 57 3.32 -14.74 14.50
N THR A 58 3.42 -15.26 15.71
CA THR A 58 2.60 -14.81 16.83
C THR A 58 2.93 -13.37 17.20
N VAL A 59 4.22 -13.00 17.24
CA VAL A 59 4.64 -11.62 17.55
C VAL A 59 4.25 -10.63 16.46
N ILE A 60 4.20 -11.07 15.20
CA ILE A 60 3.78 -10.23 14.07
C ILE A 60 2.31 -9.77 14.22
N GLU A 61 1.43 -10.60 14.79
CA GLU A 61 -0.01 -10.30 14.98
C GLU A 61 -0.72 -9.78 13.72
N GLY A 62 -0.30 -10.21 12.53
CA GLY A 62 -0.84 -9.72 11.26
C GLY A 62 -0.43 -8.33 10.84
N LYS A 63 0.57 -7.74 11.51
CA LYS A 63 1.13 -6.44 11.14
C LYS A 63 2.18 -6.62 10.04
N ARG A 64 1.90 -6.06 8.86
CA ARG A 64 2.84 -6.04 7.72
C ARG A 64 4.25 -5.59 8.12
N ASP A 65 4.36 -4.49 8.87
CA ASP A 65 5.65 -3.94 9.33
C ASP A 65 6.46 -4.95 10.15
N GLN A 66 5.81 -5.68 11.06
CA GLN A 66 6.47 -6.70 11.86
C GLN A 66 6.92 -7.87 11.00
N LEU A 67 6.10 -8.29 10.01
CA LEU A 67 6.45 -9.35 9.08
C LEU A 67 7.68 -8.98 8.26
N VAL A 68 7.71 -7.75 7.72
CA VAL A 68 8.87 -7.21 6.98
C VAL A 68 10.11 -7.18 7.86
N GLY A 69 10.00 -6.71 9.11
CA GLY A 69 11.11 -6.69 10.06
C GLY A 69 11.67 -8.08 10.35
N ARG A 70 10.79 -9.04 10.67
CA ARG A 70 11.20 -10.44 10.91
C ARG A 70 11.80 -11.09 9.68
N VAL A 71 11.25 -10.86 8.49
CA VAL A 71 11.81 -11.37 7.24
C VAL A 71 13.20 -10.76 7.00
N GLN A 72 13.36 -9.45 7.19
CA GLN A 72 14.64 -8.77 7.09
C GLN A 72 15.68 -9.35 8.06
N GLU A 73 15.34 -9.55 9.33
CA GLU A 73 16.25 -10.09 10.35
C GLU A 73 16.59 -11.58 10.12
N ARG A 74 15.61 -12.40 9.76
CA ARG A 74 15.76 -13.86 9.62
C ARG A 74 16.43 -14.26 8.32
N TYR A 75 16.18 -13.51 7.24
CA TYR A 75 16.76 -13.77 5.93
C TYR A 75 18.00 -12.90 5.65
N GLY A 76 18.24 -11.84 6.42
CA GLY A 76 19.37 -10.94 6.22
C GLY A 76 19.29 -10.17 4.90
N ILE A 77 18.07 -9.87 4.43
CA ILE A 77 17.82 -9.20 3.15
C ILE A 77 17.54 -7.71 3.34
N ALA A 78 17.66 -6.93 2.27
CA ALA A 78 17.29 -5.51 2.30
C ALA A 78 15.78 -5.35 2.59
N LYS A 79 15.42 -4.26 3.28
CA LYS A 79 14.02 -3.91 3.60
C LYS A 79 13.14 -3.94 2.35
N ASP A 80 13.61 -3.38 1.24
CA ASP A 80 12.92 -3.40 -0.06
C ASP A 80 12.55 -4.83 -0.52
N LYS A 81 13.48 -5.78 -0.40
CA LYS A 81 13.23 -7.20 -0.74
C LYS A 81 12.31 -7.91 0.24
N ALA A 82 12.33 -7.52 1.52
CA ALA A 82 11.36 -8.01 2.49
C ALA A 82 9.96 -7.46 2.19
N GLU A 83 9.85 -6.16 1.90
CA GLU A 83 8.59 -5.50 1.53
C GLU A 83 8.00 -6.06 0.23
N GLU A 84 8.82 -6.33 -0.78
CA GLU A 84 8.40 -6.94 -2.05
C GLU A 84 7.80 -8.34 -1.81
N GLN A 85 8.47 -9.17 -1.00
CA GLN A 85 7.97 -10.50 -0.65
C GLN A 85 6.67 -10.45 0.14
N VAL A 86 6.61 -9.57 1.15
CA VAL A 86 5.41 -9.40 1.97
C VAL A 86 4.26 -8.87 1.11
N SER A 87 4.50 -7.86 0.28
CA SER A 87 3.50 -7.33 -0.64
C SER A 87 3.04 -8.36 -1.67
N SER A 88 3.94 -9.23 -2.14
CA SER A 88 3.59 -10.32 -3.06
C SER A 88 2.70 -11.35 -2.38
N TRP A 89 3.00 -11.69 -1.13
CA TRP A 89 2.19 -12.58 -0.33
C TRP A 89 0.80 -11.99 -0.06
N GLU A 90 0.71 -10.72 0.33
CA GLU A 90 -0.57 -10.03 0.55
C GLU A 90 -1.46 -10.01 -0.71
N LYS A 91 -0.84 -9.89 -1.90
CA LYS A 91 -1.55 -9.98 -3.19
C LYS A 91 -2.02 -11.39 -3.56
N GLN A 92 -1.47 -12.43 -2.93
CA GLN A 92 -1.88 -13.83 -3.13
C GLN A 92 -2.95 -14.28 -2.14
N LEU A 93 -3.36 -13.42 -1.21
CA LEU A 93 -4.48 -13.65 -0.29
C LEU A 93 -5.82 -13.24 -0.92
#